data_AF-A0AAD5FPY0-F1
#
_entry.id   AF-A0AAD5FPY0-F1
#
_cell.length_a   1.000
_cell.length_b   1.000
_cell.length_c   1.000
_cell.angle_alpha   90.00
_cell.angle_beta   90.00
_cell.angle_gamma   90.00
#
_symmetry.space_group_name_H-M   'P 1'
#
loop_
_entity.id
_entity.type
_entity.pdbx_description
1 polymer ?
#
loop_
_entity_poly.entity_id
_entity_poly.type
_entity_poly.pdbx_seq_one_letter_code
_entity_poly.pdbx_strand_id
1 'polypeptide(L)'
;QVSKEIQEHEQDSVWQEQMSGYKRMRRQHQKQLIALENKLKAEMDEHKLRLQKEVETQANNTCIELERLAKKQAAQLEKEIKASSTEEKRIQQQILVQQKKELTTFLDTQKKQYRLCRDRIKEEMTEDLSTPKEEKQERLSRHKETMQRSQAEEEAQLLNQQRLIYERSCRALKRRSLIKKHEFEQEQIREELNKKKLQKEMEHALMIRQDESTQDLEQRQLECLHRLRMELIRLQHHTELENQEEYNNRRQRELHRKHALERRQQPRNLKALEMQIKKQFQDTCKVQNKQYKALRNHQLEVSPKSDHKALMKTLKEEQTRKLAVLAEQYEQSINNLMASQALRLEAEQEAECQALKQQLQQEMELLDAYQGKTKTQAEAQHENDMQKLEQKASLRRAHLEQKIEEELAVLQKERTEKVKHLFERQERELEAFDVESSRLGFGSLASFDFPKEDDR
;
A
#
# COMPACT_ATOMS: atom_id res chain seq x y z
N GLN A 1 37.19 6.84 59.87
CA GLN A 1 36.19 7.72 59.23
C GLN A 1 36.53 7.93 57.77
N VAL A 2 37.72 8.45 57.44
CA VAL A 2 38.21 8.66 56.05
C VAL A 2 38.05 7.45 55.10
N SER A 3 38.42 6.22 55.48
CA SER A 3 38.24 5.05 54.59
C SER A 3 36.78 4.59 54.39
N LYS A 4 35.85 4.96 55.28
CA LYS A 4 34.42 4.68 55.09
C LYS A 4 33.80 5.73 54.14
N GLU A 5 34.17 6.99 54.34
CA GLU A 5 33.71 8.12 53.51
C GLU A 5 34.20 8.00 52.06
N ILE A 6 35.43 7.53 51.84
CA ILE A 6 35.95 7.26 50.48
C ILE A 6 35.16 6.12 49.80
N GLN A 7 34.84 5.07 50.54
CA GLN A 7 34.15 3.90 50.01
C GLN A 7 32.67 4.19 49.68
N GLU A 8 32.02 5.04 50.48
CA GLU A 8 30.67 5.56 50.23
C GLU A 8 30.66 6.53 49.02
N HIS A 9 31.64 7.43 48.92
CA HIS A 9 31.76 8.35 47.79
C HIS A 9 32.06 7.65 46.45
N GLU A 10 32.88 6.58 46.46
CA GLU A 10 33.12 5.74 45.28
C GLU A 10 31.84 5.00 44.83
N GLN A 11 31.03 4.52 45.78
CA GLN A 11 29.75 3.85 45.48
C GLN A 11 28.71 4.80 44.88
N ASP A 12 28.62 6.02 45.41
CA ASP A 12 27.75 7.07 44.89
C ASP A 12 28.19 7.52 43.49
N SER A 13 29.50 7.62 43.26
CA SER A 13 30.06 7.95 41.94
C SER A 13 29.72 6.90 40.88
N VAL A 14 29.85 5.61 41.20
CA VAL A 14 29.51 4.50 40.28
C VAL A 14 28.02 4.48 39.94
N TRP A 15 27.16 4.71 40.94
CA TRP A 15 25.71 4.78 40.70
C TRP A 15 25.32 5.99 39.85
N GLN A 16 25.93 7.16 40.09
CA GLN A 16 25.71 8.35 39.27
C GLN A 16 26.16 8.16 37.82
N GLU A 17 27.27 7.45 37.60
CA GLU A 17 27.79 7.14 36.27
C GLU A 17 26.88 6.18 35.50
N GLN A 18 26.42 5.09 36.14
CA GLN A 18 25.43 4.16 35.57
C GLN A 18 24.14 4.89 35.17
N MET A 19 23.60 5.72 36.06
CA MET A 19 22.38 6.50 35.78
C MET A 19 22.56 7.54 34.68
N SER A 20 23.75 8.16 34.59
CA SER A 20 24.11 9.07 33.52
C SER A 20 24.23 8.35 32.17
N GLY A 21 24.84 7.16 32.17
CA GLY A 21 24.97 6.28 31.01
C GLY A 21 23.60 5.84 30.46
N TYR A 22 22.72 5.34 31.33
CA TYR A 22 21.37 4.93 30.95
C TYR A 22 20.56 6.09 30.35
N LYS A 23 20.62 7.30 30.97
CA LYS A 23 19.96 8.50 30.41
C LYS A 23 20.51 8.87 29.04
N ARG A 24 21.82 8.74 28.81
CA ARG A 24 22.44 9.00 27.50
C ARG A 24 21.96 7.99 26.45
N MET A 25 21.93 6.71 26.79
CA MET A 25 21.39 5.65 25.94
C MET A 25 19.92 5.93 25.57
N ARG A 26 19.07 6.28 26.53
CA ARG A 26 17.64 6.61 26.27
C ARG A 26 17.48 7.79 25.30
N ARG A 27 18.30 8.83 25.45
CA ARG A 27 18.33 9.98 24.51
C ARG A 27 18.78 9.55 23.11
N GLN A 28 19.76 8.65 23.03
CA GLN A 28 20.22 8.10 21.75
C GLN A 28 19.14 7.27 21.06
N HIS A 29 18.44 6.40 21.81
CA HIS A 29 17.30 5.63 21.29
C HIS A 29 16.21 6.56 20.72
N GLN A 30 15.85 7.61 21.46
CA GLN A 30 14.90 8.61 20.98
C GLN A 30 15.39 9.32 19.70
N LYS A 31 16.68 9.69 19.65
CA LYS A 31 17.28 10.32 18.47
C LYS A 31 17.24 9.38 17.24
N GLN A 32 17.48 8.08 17.44
CA GLN A 32 17.42 7.08 16.37
C GLN A 32 16.00 6.92 15.82
N LEU A 33 14.98 6.88 16.70
CA LEU A 33 13.58 6.84 16.29
C LEU A 33 13.19 8.08 15.47
N ILE A 34 13.51 9.28 15.95
CA ILE A 34 13.23 10.54 15.22
C ILE A 34 13.95 10.57 13.87
N ALA A 35 15.20 10.12 13.82
CA ALA A 35 15.96 10.06 12.58
C ALA A 35 15.31 9.09 11.56
N LEU A 36 14.84 7.92 12.02
CA LEU A 36 14.12 6.99 11.17
C LEU A 36 12.78 7.58 10.70
N GLU A 37 11.97 8.14 11.60
CA GLU A 37 10.68 8.77 11.24
C GLU A 37 10.84 9.87 10.17
N ASN A 38 11.88 10.71 10.29
CA ASN A 38 12.17 11.73 9.28
C ASN A 38 12.60 11.12 7.94
N LYS A 39 13.38 10.03 7.96
CA LYS A 39 13.79 9.32 6.74
C LYS A 39 12.57 8.71 6.03
N LEU A 40 11.70 8.04 6.77
CA LEU A 40 10.47 7.44 6.24
C LEU A 40 9.54 8.52 5.67
N LYS A 41 9.43 9.67 6.33
CA LYS A 41 8.68 10.82 5.81
C LYS A 41 9.23 11.32 4.47
N ALA A 42 10.55 11.48 4.37
CA ALA A 42 11.18 11.91 3.12
C ALA A 42 10.98 10.89 1.98
N GLU A 43 11.05 9.59 2.29
CA GLU A 43 10.77 8.51 1.34
C GLU A 43 9.31 8.54 0.84
N MET A 44 8.34 8.80 1.73
CA MET A 44 6.93 8.98 1.34
C MET A 44 6.73 10.19 0.43
N ASP A 45 7.41 11.30 0.71
CA ASP A 45 7.29 12.51 -0.11
C ASP A 45 7.92 12.32 -1.50
N GLU A 46 9.06 11.63 -1.58
CA GLU A 46 9.66 11.22 -2.86
C GLU A 46 8.74 10.27 -3.64
N HIS A 47 8.12 9.30 -2.95
CA HIS A 47 7.17 8.39 -3.56
C HIS A 47 5.97 9.13 -4.16
N LYS A 48 5.34 10.05 -3.41
CA LYS A 48 4.24 10.87 -3.93
C LYS A 48 4.64 11.68 -5.16
N LEU A 49 5.83 12.28 -5.15
CA LEU A 49 6.35 13.03 -6.30
C LEU A 49 6.53 12.13 -7.53
N ARG A 50 6.97 10.89 -7.34
CA ARG A 50 7.10 9.90 -8.42
C ARG A 50 5.73 9.54 -9.00
N LEU A 51 4.73 9.25 -8.16
CA LEU A 51 3.37 8.96 -8.61
C LEU A 51 2.75 10.13 -9.38
N GLN A 52 2.99 11.37 -8.93
CA GLN A 52 2.53 12.56 -9.66
C GLN A 52 3.14 12.64 -11.06
N LYS A 53 4.46 12.41 -11.19
CA LYS A 53 5.14 12.41 -12.48
C LYS A 53 4.62 11.31 -13.42
N GLU A 54 4.25 10.16 -12.90
CA GLU A 54 3.64 9.08 -13.70
C GLU A 54 2.28 9.49 -14.26
N VAL A 55 1.44 10.15 -13.45
CA VAL A 55 0.14 10.68 -13.88
C VAL A 55 0.33 11.75 -14.95
N GLU A 56 1.24 12.70 -14.75
CA GLU A 56 1.56 13.75 -15.73
C GLU A 56 2.07 13.15 -17.05
N THR A 57 2.94 12.14 -16.96
CA THR A 57 3.46 11.43 -18.14
C THR A 57 2.34 10.72 -18.89
N GLN A 58 1.45 10.02 -18.18
CA GLN A 58 0.30 9.34 -18.79
C GLN A 58 -0.67 10.34 -19.44
N ALA A 59 -0.93 11.49 -18.81
CA ALA A 59 -1.76 12.55 -19.37
C ALA A 59 -1.15 13.14 -20.65
N ASN A 60 0.16 13.42 -20.65
CA ASN A 60 0.88 13.91 -21.82
C ASN A 60 0.83 12.89 -22.97
N ASN A 61 1.06 11.61 -22.70
CA ASN A 61 0.96 10.55 -23.69
C ASN A 61 -0.46 10.48 -24.28
N THR A 62 -1.48 10.55 -23.43
CA THR A 62 -2.88 10.56 -23.83
C THR A 62 -3.19 11.73 -24.76
N CYS A 63 -2.71 12.93 -24.43
CA CYS A 63 -2.87 14.13 -25.27
C CYS A 63 -2.25 13.93 -26.67
N ILE A 64 -1.00 13.45 -26.74
CA ILE A 64 -0.29 13.20 -28.00
C ILE A 64 -1.04 12.16 -28.84
N GLU A 65 -1.55 11.10 -28.22
CA GLU A 65 -2.32 10.06 -28.92
C GLU A 65 -3.65 10.57 -29.48
N LEU A 66 -4.37 11.41 -28.73
CA LEU A 66 -5.61 12.04 -29.20
C LEU A 66 -5.36 12.99 -30.38
N GLU A 67 -4.29 13.79 -30.32
CA GLU A 67 -3.90 14.64 -31.45
C GLU A 67 -3.54 13.83 -32.69
N ARG A 68 -2.84 12.70 -32.52
CA ARG A 68 -2.51 11.79 -33.63
C ARG A 68 -3.76 11.18 -34.24
N LEU A 69 -4.71 10.74 -33.42
CA LEU A 69 -5.98 10.19 -33.88
C LEU A 69 -6.78 11.24 -34.67
N ALA A 70 -6.92 12.45 -34.13
CA ALA A 70 -7.62 13.55 -34.80
C ALA A 70 -6.99 13.89 -36.17
N LYS A 71 -5.65 13.98 -36.25
CA LYS A 71 -4.92 14.21 -37.51
C LYS A 71 -5.15 13.07 -38.52
N LYS A 72 -5.12 11.82 -38.06
CA LYS A 72 -5.40 10.63 -38.90
C LYS A 72 -6.82 10.70 -39.47
N GLN A 73 -7.81 10.97 -38.63
CA GLN A 73 -9.21 11.06 -39.02
C GLN A 73 -9.46 12.21 -40.02
N ALA A 74 -8.86 13.37 -39.80
CA ALA A 74 -8.95 14.50 -40.73
C ALA A 74 -8.36 14.14 -42.11
N ALA A 75 -7.19 13.51 -42.14
CA ALA A 75 -6.56 13.07 -43.39
C ALA A 75 -7.38 11.98 -44.12
N GLN A 76 -8.02 11.07 -43.38
CA GLN A 76 -8.91 10.07 -43.96
C GLN A 76 -10.18 10.71 -44.54
N LEU A 77 -10.79 11.67 -43.83
CA LEU A 77 -11.97 12.39 -44.30
C LEU A 77 -11.67 13.13 -45.62
N GLU A 78 -10.53 13.79 -45.73
CA GLU A 78 -10.12 14.44 -46.98
C GLU A 78 -9.94 13.44 -48.13
N LYS A 79 -9.40 12.24 -47.85
CA LYS A 79 -9.26 11.19 -48.86
C LYS A 79 -10.62 10.68 -49.32
N GLU A 80 -11.56 10.46 -48.41
CA GLU A 80 -12.92 10.03 -48.75
C GLU A 80 -13.69 11.06 -49.58
N ILE A 81 -13.58 12.36 -49.24
CA ILE A 81 -14.19 13.44 -50.02
C ILE A 81 -13.63 13.46 -51.46
N LYS A 82 -12.30 13.33 -51.60
CA LYS A 82 -11.65 13.27 -52.93
C LYS A 82 -12.08 12.02 -53.70
N ALA A 83 -12.09 10.86 -53.06
CA ALA A 83 -12.49 9.59 -53.66
C ALA A 83 -13.94 9.62 -54.15
N SER A 84 -14.86 10.17 -53.33
CA SER A 84 -16.26 10.34 -53.71
C SER A 84 -16.41 11.30 -54.91
N SER A 85 -15.66 12.40 -54.95
CA SER A 85 -15.70 13.33 -56.08
C SER A 85 -15.14 12.72 -57.36
N THR A 86 -14.07 11.92 -57.28
CA THR A 86 -13.52 11.22 -58.46
C THR A 86 -14.48 10.16 -58.99
N GLU A 87 -15.15 9.42 -58.10
CA GLU A 87 -16.13 8.41 -58.50
C GLU A 87 -17.37 9.05 -59.14
N GLU A 88 -17.84 10.17 -58.60
CA GLU A 88 -18.95 10.92 -59.19
C GLU A 88 -18.61 11.37 -60.62
N LYS A 89 -17.42 11.93 -60.85
CA LYS A 89 -16.97 12.34 -62.19
C LYS A 89 -16.84 11.16 -63.14
N ARG A 90 -16.32 10.03 -62.67
CA ARG A 90 -16.17 8.80 -63.47
C ARG A 90 -17.52 8.32 -63.99
N ILE A 91 -18.51 8.22 -63.11
CA ILE A 91 -19.84 7.72 -63.48
C ILE A 91 -20.58 8.74 -64.35
N GLN A 92 -20.48 10.05 -64.07
CA GLN A 92 -21.04 11.09 -64.94
C GLN A 92 -20.46 11.00 -66.36
N GLN A 93 -19.14 10.80 -66.49
CA GLN A 93 -18.49 10.65 -67.79
C GLN A 93 -18.93 9.37 -68.51
N GLN A 94 -19.07 8.25 -67.80
CA GLN A 94 -19.57 6.99 -68.36
C GLN A 94 -20.99 7.14 -68.93
N ILE A 95 -21.88 7.81 -68.20
CA ILE A 95 -23.25 8.09 -68.67
C ILE A 95 -23.23 8.96 -69.92
N LEU A 96 -22.43 10.03 -69.95
CA LEU A 96 -22.31 10.92 -71.11
C LEU A 96 -21.79 10.19 -72.35
N VAL A 97 -20.78 9.32 -72.20
CA VAL A 97 -20.24 8.51 -73.30
C VAL A 97 -21.33 7.57 -73.85
N GLN A 98 -22.07 6.92 -72.97
CA GLN A 98 -23.17 6.04 -73.35
C GLN A 98 -24.29 6.79 -74.08
N GLN A 99 -24.71 7.95 -73.56
CA GLN A 99 -25.72 8.80 -74.20
C GLN A 99 -25.30 9.28 -75.58
N LYS A 100 -24.03 9.67 -75.75
CA LYS A 100 -23.48 10.08 -77.05
C LYS A 100 -23.49 8.93 -78.06
N LYS A 101 -23.13 7.71 -77.62
CA LYS A 101 -23.16 6.51 -78.45
C LYS A 101 -24.58 6.18 -78.91
N GLU A 102 -25.55 6.22 -77.99
CA GLU A 102 -26.98 6.01 -78.28
C GLU A 102 -27.51 7.05 -79.26
N LEU A 103 -27.22 8.35 -79.04
CA LEU A 103 -27.67 9.43 -79.91
C LEU A 103 -27.08 9.30 -81.32
N THR A 104 -25.79 8.96 -81.43
CA THR A 104 -25.13 8.75 -82.73
C THR A 104 -25.79 7.59 -83.49
N THR A 105 -26.02 6.47 -82.79
CA THR A 105 -26.67 5.27 -83.36
C THR A 105 -28.11 5.57 -83.79
N PHE A 106 -28.84 6.36 -82.98
CA PHE A 106 -30.19 6.81 -83.26
C PHE A 106 -30.25 7.68 -84.52
N LEU A 107 -29.41 8.72 -84.61
CA LEU A 107 -29.35 9.63 -85.77
C LEU A 107 -28.96 8.90 -87.07
N ASP A 108 -28.05 7.94 -87.01
CA ASP A 108 -27.66 7.14 -88.18
C ASP A 108 -28.82 6.23 -88.65
N THR A 109 -29.59 5.69 -87.71
CA THR A 109 -30.80 4.91 -87.99
C THR A 109 -31.88 5.81 -88.61
N GLN A 110 -32.11 6.99 -88.04
CA GLN A 110 -33.06 7.97 -88.54
C GLN A 110 -32.74 8.44 -89.97
N LYS A 111 -31.46 8.71 -90.28
CA LYS A 111 -31.00 9.03 -91.65
C LYS A 111 -31.24 7.89 -92.64
N LYS A 112 -31.04 6.64 -92.23
CA LYS A 112 -31.35 5.46 -93.08
C LYS A 112 -32.85 5.36 -93.34
N GLN A 113 -33.68 5.49 -92.30
CA GLN A 113 -35.14 5.45 -92.43
C GLN A 113 -35.68 6.60 -93.29
N TYR A 114 -35.15 7.82 -93.13
CA TYR A 114 -35.52 8.96 -93.97
C TYR A 114 -35.27 8.69 -95.45
N ARG A 115 -34.11 8.10 -95.80
CA ARG A 115 -33.78 7.74 -97.19
C ARG A 115 -34.79 6.74 -97.75
N LEU A 116 -35.04 5.64 -97.03
CA LEU A 116 -35.98 4.60 -97.44
C LEU A 116 -37.41 5.15 -97.61
N CYS A 117 -37.89 5.93 -96.64
CA CYS A 117 -39.23 6.49 -96.67
C CYS A 117 -39.38 7.53 -97.79
N ARG A 118 -38.39 8.43 -97.96
CA ARG A 118 -38.36 9.39 -99.08
C ARG A 118 -38.39 8.69 -100.44
N ASP A 119 -37.65 7.60 -100.60
CA ASP A 119 -37.58 6.88 -101.87
C ASP A 119 -38.90 6.14 -102.16
N ARG A 120 -39.54 5.54 -101.14
CA ARG A 120 -40.90 4.96 -101.23
C ARG A 120 -41.97 5.99 -101.64
N ILE A 121 -41.96 7.18 -101.02
CA ILE A 121 -42.92 8.26 -101.34
C ILE A 121 -42.72 8.76 -102.78
N LYS A 122 -41.46 8.83 -103.25
CA LYS A 122 -41.18 9.16 -104.65
C LYS A 122 -41.75 8.11 -105.60
N GLU A 123 -41.58 6.83 -105.28
CA GLU A 123 -42.14 5.70 -106.06
C GLU A 123 -43.68 5.77 -106.13
N GLU A 124 -44.36 5.94 -104.99
CA GLU A 124 -45.83 6.09 -104.91
C GLU A 124 -46.35 7.29 -105.74
N MET A 125 -45.61 8.41 -105.78
CA MET A 125 -45.99 9.60 -106.56
C MET A 125 -45.74 9.45 -108.07
N THR A 126 -44.84 8.55 -108.48
CA THR A 126 -44.65 8.18 -109.89
C THR A 126 -45.77 7.30 -110.44
N GLU A 127 -46.44 6.51 -109.59
CA GLU A 127 -47.53 5.61 -109.98
C GLU A 127 -48.91 6.31 -110.14
N ASP A 128 -49.13 7.44 -109.48
CA ASP A 128 -50.40 8.19 -109.56
C ASP A 128 -50.46 9.13 -110.79
N LEU A 129 -50.93 8.68 -111.95
CA LEU A 129 -50.93 9.48 -113.19
C LEU A 129 -52.02 10.59 -113.26
N SER A 130 -52.96 10.65 -112.30
CA SER A 130 -54.15 11.51 -112.39
C SER A 130 -54.06 12.85 -111.66
N THR A 131 -53.08 13.01 -110.76
CA THR A 131 -52.92 14.22 -109.94
C THR A 131 -52.02 15.29 -110.61
N PRO A 132 -52.42 16.58 -110.60
CA PRO A 132 -51.64 17.69 -111.13
C PRO A 132 -50.23 17.83 -110.50
N LYS A 133 -49.25 18.30 -111.29
CA LYS A 133 -47.85 18.45 -110.86
C LYS A 133 -47.67 19.34 -109.60
N GLU A 134 -48.44 20.41 -109.47
CA GLU A 134 -48.39 21.30 -108.29
C GLU A 134 -48.87 20.60 -107.02
N GLU A 135 -49.98 19.84 -107.08
CA GLU A 135 -50.48 19.07 -105.93
C GLU A 135 -49.53 17.95 -105.50
N LYS A 136 -48.87 17.27 -106.45
CA LYS A 136 -47.83 16.26 -106.14
C LYS A 136 -46.63 16.87 -105.43
N GLN A 137 -46.19 18.05 -105.87
CA GLN A 137 -45.08 18.77 -105.26
C GLN A 137 -45.44 19.26 -103.85
N GLU A 138 -46.67 19.76 -103.66
CA GLU A 138 -47.17 20.18 -102.35
C GLU A 138 -47.32 19.00 -101.38
N ARG A 139 -47.86 17.86 -101.84
CA ARG A 139 -47.93 16.62 -101.05
C ARG A 139 -46.55 16.13 -100.62
N LEU A 140 -45.59 16.09 -101.55
CA LEU A 140 -44.21 15.70 -101.23
C LEU A 140 -43.57 16.64 -100.19
N SER A 141 -43.83 17.94 -100.31
CA SER A 141 -43.39 18.96 -99.36
C SER A 141 -43.99 18.73 -97.96
N ARG A 142 -45.32 18.57 -97.87
CA ARG A 142 -46.03 18.31 -96.61
C ARG A 142 -45.58 17.00 -95.96
N HIS A 143 -45.32 15.95 -96.75
CA HIS A 143 -44.89 14.66 -96.23
C HIS A 143 -43.45 14.71 -95.73
N LYS A 144 -42.56 15.44 -96.41
CA LYS A 144 -41.20 15.74 -95.94
C LYS A 144 -41.22 16.54 -94.65
N GLU A 145 -42.07 17.56 -94.53
CA GLU A 145 -42.23 18.36 -93.32
C GLU A 145 -42.75 17.51 -92.14
N THR A 146 -43.76 16.66 -92.38
CA THR A 146 -44.31 15.75 -91.36
C THR A 146 -43.26 14.75 -90.88
N MET A 147 -42.49 14.17 -91.80
CA MET A 147 -41.38 13.25 -91.47
C MET A 147 -40.29 13.96 -90.65
N GLN A 148 -39.90 15.17 -91.04
CA GLN A 148 -38.92 15.96 -90.29
C GLN A 148 -39.43 16.33 -88.89
N ARG A 149 -40.72 16.67 -88.77
CA ARG A 149 -41.37 16.95 -87.47
C ARG A 149 -41.38 15.72 -86.57
N SER A 150 -41.80 14.56 -87.09
CA SER A 150 -41.77 13.28 -86.36
C SER A 150 -40.35 12.91 -85.91
N GLN A 151 -39.36 13.10 -86.78
CA GLN A 151 -37.96 12.86 -86.46
C GLN A 151 -37.42 13.77 -85.35
N ALA A 152 -37.78 15.06 -85.39
CA ALA A 152 -37.44 16.01 -84.34
C ALA A 152 -38.15 15.67 -83.02
N GLU A 153 -39.40 15.20 -83.06
CA GLU A 153 -40.14 14.74 -81.88
C GLU A 153 -39.50 13.49 -81.25
N GLU A 154 -39.13 12.49 -82.04
CA GLU A 154 -38.45 11.28 -81.54
C GLU A 154 -37.05 11.59 -80.98
N GLU A 155 -36.28 12.47 -81.63
CA GLU A 155 -34.98 12.93 -81.11
C GLU A 155 -35.16 13.68 -79.77
N ALA A 156 -36.15 14.57 -79.68
CA ALA A 156 -36.47 15.27 -78.44
C ALA A 156 -36.89 14.30 -77.32
N GLN A 157 -37.64 13.25 -77.64
CA GLN A 157 -38.01 12.19 -76.69
C GLN A 157 -36.79 11.44 -76.18
N LEU A 158 -35.87 11.02 -77.07
CA LEU A 158 -34.62 10.36 -76.68
C LEU A 158 -33.77 11.26 -75.77
N LEU A 159 -33.56 12.52 -76.14
CA LEU A 159 -32.79 13.47 -75.34
C LEU A 159 -33.43 13.71 -73.96
N ASN A 160 -34.77 13.76 -73.90
CA ASN A 160 -35.50 13.88 -72.63
C ASN A 160 -35.33 12.62 -71.76
N GLN A 161 -35.37 11.42 -72.35
CA GLN A 161 -35.10 10.16 -71.63
C GLN A 161 -33.67 10.11 -71.10
N GLN A 162 -32.68 10.49 -71.93
CA GLN A 162 -31.28 10.58 -71.52
C GLN A 162 -31.10 11.55 -70.35
N ARG A 163 -31.73 12.74 -70.40
CA ARG A 163 -31.70 13.70 -69.29
C ARG A 163 -32.24 13.10 -67.99
N LEU A 164 -33.40 12.44 -68.04
CA LEU A 164 -34.01 11.80 -66.87
C LEU A 164 -33.12 10.69 -66.29
N ILE A 165 -32.50 9.88 -67.13
CA ILE A 165 -31.56 8.83 -66.70
C ILE A 165 -30.35 9.45 -66.01
N TYR A 166 -29.78 10.52 -66.57
CA TYR A 166 -28.65 11.22 -65.97
C TYR A 166 -29.01 11.83 -64.61
N GLU A 167 -30.12 12.55 -64.53
CA GLU A 167 -30.61 13.17 -63.29
C GLU A 167 -30.85 12.11 -62.20
N ARG A 168 -31.51 10.98 -62.54
CA ARG A 168 -31.75 9.87 -61.62
C ARG A 168 -30.45 9.21 -61.16
N SER A 169 -29.51 9.00 -62.07
CA SER A 169 -28.21 8.42 -61.78
C SER A 169 -27.39 9.31 -60.85
N CYS A 170 -27.33 10.61 -61.11
CA CYS A 170 -26.69 11.60 -60.23
C CYS A 170 -27.32 11.61 -58.83
N ARG A 171 -28.66 11.52 -58.72
CA ARG A 171 -29.32 11.45 -57.41
C ARG A 171 -29.00 10.14 -56.69
N ALA A 172 -28.97 9.01 -57.38
CA ALA A 172 -28.57 7.72 -56.82
C ALA A 172 -27.11 7.72 -56.33
N LEU A 173 -26.19 8.38 -57.06
CA LEU A 173 -24.80 8.57 -56.62
C LEU A 173 -24.71 9.35 -55.32
N LYS A 174 -25.46 10.46 -55.21
CA LYS A 174 -25.50 11.27 -53.99
C LYS A 174 -26.01 10.47 -52.80
N ARG A 175 -27.04 9.63 -52.98
CA ARG A 175 -27.52 8.72 -51.93
C ARG A 175 -26.44 7.73 -51.50
N ARG A 176 -25.77 7.09 -52.46
CA ARG A 176 -24.69 6.13 -52.21
C ARG A 176 -23.49 6.77 -51.49
N SER A 177 -23.12 7.99 -51.88
CA SER A 177 -22.07 8.78 -51.23
C SER A 177 -22.45 9.13 -49.78
N LEU A 178 -23.70 9.51 -49.53
CA LEU A 178 -24.22 9.76 -48.18
C LEU A 178 -24.11 8.52 -47.28
N ILE A 179 -24.50 7.35 -47.78
CA ILE A 179 -24.39 6.08 -47.03
C ILE A 179 -22.92 5.76 -46.73
N LYS A 180 -22.02 5.87 -47.72
CA LYS A 180 -20.58 5.66 -47.50
C LYS A 180 -20.00 6.64 -46.46
N LYS A 181 -20.43 7.90 -46.48
CA LYS A 181 -20.06 8.89 -45.46
C LYS A 181 -20.54 8.44 -44.07
N HIS A 182 -21.77 7.94 -43.96
CA HIS A 182 -22.32 7.43 -42.71
C HIS A 182 -21.53 6.22 -42.17
N GLU A 183 -21.17 5.28 -43.03
CA GLU A 183 -20.33 4.12 -42.67
C GLU A 183 -18.94 4.57 -42.16
N PHE A 184 -18.34 5.53 -42.84
CA PHE A 184 -17.05 6.11 -42.43
C PHE A 184 -17.13 6.81 -41.07
N GLU A 185 -18.16 7.62 -40.83
CA GLU A 185 -18.41 8.27 -39.54
C GLU A 185 -18.62 7.24 -38.41
N GLN A 186 -19.32 6.13 -38.68
CA GLN A 186 -19.49 5.04 -37.72
C GLN A 186 -18.14 4.42 -37.35
N GLU A 187 -17.26 4.21 -38.31
CA GLU A 187 -15.92 3.66 -38.05
C GLU A 187 -15.05 4.64 -37.25
N GLN A 188 -15.10 5.93 -37.57
CA GLN A 188 -14.39 6.96 -36.80
C GLN A 188 -14.85 7.00 -35.34
N ILE A 189 -16.17 6.97 -35.10
CA ILE A 189 -16.73 6.95 -33.74
C ILE A 189 -16.35 5.66 -33.01
N ARG A 190 -16.33 4.50 -33.68
CA ARG A 190 -15.84 3.25 -33.09
C ARG A 190 -14.38 3.36 -32.66
N GLU A 191 -13.51 3.89 -33.52
CA GLU A 191 -12.09 4.09 -33.22
C GLU A 191 -11.91 5.04 -32.01
N GLU A 192 -12.62 6.17 -31.98
CA GLU A 192 -12.61 7.12 -30.85
C GLU A 192 -13.06 6.47 -29.54
N LEU A 193 -14.18 5.76 -29.56
CA LEU A 193 -14.75 5.12 -28.38
C LEU A 193 -13.84 4.02 -27.85
N ASN A 194 -13.20 3.26 -28.74
CA ASN A 194 -12.24 2.24 -28.35
C ASN A 194 -10.95 2.87 -27.80
N LYS A 195 -10.47 3.96 -28.38
CA LYS A 195 -9.31 4.70 -27.87
C LYS A 195 -9.59 5.30 -26.49
N LYS A 196 -10.76 5.92 -26.30
CA LYS A 196 -11.21 6.45 -25.00
C LYS A 196 -11.32 5.36 -23.94
N LYS A 197 -11.85 4.18 -24.31
CA LYS A 197 -11.91 3.00 -23.44
C LYS A 197 -10.51 2.57 -23.00
N LEU A 198 -9.59 2.38 -23.94
CA LEU A 198 -8.22 1.96 -23.64
C LEU A 198 -7.50 2.98 -22.75
N GLN A 199 -7.70 4.28 -22.99
CA GLN A 199 -7.14 5.34 -22.14
C GLN A 199 -7.66 5.24 -20.70
N LYS A 200 -8.96 5.04 -20.53
CA LYS A 200 -9.56 4.85 -19.21
C LYS A 200 -9.07 3.59 -18.51
N GLU A 201 -8.93 2.47 -19.22
CA GLU A 201 -8.34 1.25 -18.68
C GLU A 201 -6.89 1.46 -18.22
N MET A 202 -6.09 2.21 -18.97
CA MET A 202 -4.72 2.57 -18.56
C MET A 202 -4.69 3.48 -17.33
N GLU A 203 -5.60 4.47 -17.23
CA GLU A 203 -5.74 5.32 -16.05
C GLU A 203 -6.11 4.50 -14.81
N HIS A 204 -7.08 3.59 -14.93
CA HIS A 204 -7.52 2.71 -13.85
C HIS A 204 -6.40 1.77 -13.40
N ALA A 205 -5.69 1.14 -14.36
CA ALA A 205 -4.54 0.29 -14.07
C ALA A 205 -3.36 1.07 -13.44
N LEU A 206 -3.18 2.35 -13.80
CA LEU A 206 -2.21 3.21 -13.12
C LEU A 206 -2.63 3.45 -11.67
N MET A 207 -3.87 3.89 -11.41
CA MET A 207 -4.34 4.14 -10.04
C MET A 207 -4.22 2.91 -9.13
N ILE A 208 -4.57 1.73 -9.63
CA ILE A 208 -4.43 0.46 -8.89
C ILE A 208 -2.96 0.20 -8.52
N ARG A 209 -2.04 0.31 -9.49
CA ARG A 209 -0.60 0.12 -9.23
C ARG A 209 -0.03 1.15 -8.26
N GLN A 210 -0.51 2.40 -8.33
CA GLN A 210 -0.08 3.45 -7.42
C GLN A 210 -0.56 3.20 -5.98
N ASP A 211 -1.81 2.73 -5.83
CA ASP A 211 -2.36 2.30 -4.54
C ASP A 211 -1.58 1.14 -3.93
N GLU A 212 -1.30 0.10 -4.71
CA GLU A 212 -0.50 -1.07 -4.31
C GLU A 212 0.92 -0.66 -3.90
N SER A 213 1.59 0.16 -4.73
CA SER A 213 2.94 0.64 -4.42
C SER A 213 2.99 1.51 -3.17
N THR A 214 1.94 2.30 -2.92
CA THR A 214 1.80 3.10 -1.70
C THR A 214 1.59 2.20 -0.48
N GLN A 215 0.71 1.19 -0.60
CA GLN A 215 0.45 0.22 0.47
C GLN A 215 1.72 -0.55 0.84
N ASP A 216 2.45 -1.06 -0.15
CA ASP A 216 3.72 -1.77 0.07
C ASP A 216 4.75 -0.90 0.76
N LEU A 217 4.79 0.40 0.45
CA LEU A 217 5.67 1.34 1.12
C LEU A 217 5.22 1.56 2.56
N GLU A 218 3.96 1.90 2.81
CA GLU A 218 3.43 2.12 4.16
C GLU A 218 3.68 0.90 5.08
N GLN A 219 3.47 -0.32 4.57
CA GLN A 219 3.74 -1.56 5.31
C GLN A 219 5.22 -1.72 5.63
N ARG A 220 6.12 -1.57 4.63
CA ARG A 220 7.57 -1.66 4.85
C ARG A 220 8.06 -0.61 5.86
N GLN A 221 7.52 0.60 5.81
CA GLN A 221 7.90 1.66 6.74
C GLN A 221 7.46 1.34 8.18
N LEU A 222 6.24 0.83 8.34
CA LEU A 222 5.72 0.39 9.64
C LEU A 222 6.55 -0.76 10.21
N GLU A 223 6.88 -1.76 9.39
CA GLU A 223 7.75 -2.88 9.77
C GLU A 223 9.16 -2.42 10.18
N CYS A 224 9.76 -1.48 9.44
CA CYS A 224 11.07 -0.90 9.79
C CYS A 224 11.04 -0.22 11.15
N LEU A 225 9.99 0.56 11.40
CA LEU A 225 9.82 1.32 12.64
C LEU A 225 9.54 0.40 13.83
N HIS A 226 8.70 -0.63 13.66
CA HIS A 226 8.48 -1.67 14.66
C HIS A 226 9.75 -2.46 14.99
N ARG A 227 10.53 -2.81 13.97
CA ARG A 227 11.81 -3.52 14.14
C ARG A 227 12.78 -2.71 14.99
N LEU A 228 12.97 -1.43 14.67
CA LEU A 228 13.84 -0.55 15.45
C LEU A 228 13.32 -0.39 16.89
N ARG A 229 12.01 -0.19 17.09
CA ARG A 229 11.42 -0.11 18.44
C ARG A 229 11.72 -1.37 19.27
N MET A 230 11.54 -2.57 18.70
CA MET A 230 11.84 -3.82 19.41
C MET A 230 13.33 -3.98 19.71
N GLU A 231 14.21 -3.60 18.77
CA GLU A 231 15.65 -3.63 18.97
C GLU A 231 16.07 -2.72 20.12
N LEU A 232 15.54 -1.49 20.16
CA LEU A 232 15.82 -0.54 21.24
C LEU A 232 15.29 -0.99 22.60
N ILE A 233 14.11 -1.64 22.64
CA ILE A 233 13.58 -2.25 23.87
C ILE A 233 14.49 -3.38 24.33
N ARG A 234 14.96 -4.24 23.42
CA ARG A 234 15.90 -5.33 23.76
C ARG A 234 17.22 -4.80 24.31
N LEU A 235 17.81 -3.79 23.67
CA LEU A 235 19.03 -3.13 24.15
C LEU A 235 18.82 -2.49 25.52
N GLN A 236 17.68 -1.81 25.71
CA GLN A 236 17.32 -1.23 27.00
C GLN A 236 17.21 -2.30 28.09
N HIS A 237 16.50 -3.41 27.83
CA HIS A 237 16.36 -4.50 28.78
C HIS A 237 17.70 -5.14 29.15
N HIS A 238 18.59 -5.30 28.16
CA HIS A 238 19.92 -5.82 28.39
C HIS A 238 20.74 -4.92 29.33
N THR A 239 20.77 -3.61 29.09
CA THR A 239 21.45 -2.66 29.97
C THR A 239 20.84 -2.61 31.38
N GLU A 240 19.52 -2.76 31.51
CA GLU A 240 18.86 -2.85 32.82
C GLU A 240 19.28 -4.09 33.60
N LEU A 241 19.38 -5.25 32.93
CA LEU A 241 19.85 -6.49 33.52
C LEU A 241 21.31 -6.39 33.96
N GLU A 242 22.20 -5.87 33.10
CA GLU A 242 23.62 -5.64 33.44
C GLU A 242 23.76 -4.75 34.69
N ASN A 243 23.01 -3.64 34.74
CA ASN A 243 23.02 -2.75 35.90
C ASN A 243 22.53 -3.43 37.18
N GLN A 244 21.50 -4.27 37.09
CA GLN A 244 20.97 -5.00 38.23
C GLN A 244 21.94 -6.10 38.71
N GLU A 245 22.61 -6.81 37.80
CA GLU A 245 23.66 -7.77 38.14
C GLU A 245 24.84 -7.10 38.86
N GLU A 246 25.29 -5.93 38.37
CA GLU A 246 26.33 -5.14 39.02
C GLU A 246 25.89 -4.67 40.43
N TYR A 247 24.65 -4.22 40.57
CA TYR A 247 24.06 -3.87 41.87
C TYR A 247 24.04 -5.06 42.83
N ASN A 248 23.55 -6.22 42.39
CA ASN A 248 23.48 -7.45 43.18
C ASN A 248 24.86 -7.87 43.68
N ASN A 249 25.85 -7.88 42.78
CA ASN A 249 27.24 -8.20 43.10
C ASN A 249 27.85 -7.23 44.12
N ARG A 250 27.57 -5.93 43.99
CA ARG A 250 28.02 -4.92 44.96
C ARG A 250 27.41 -5.15 46.35
N ARG A 251 26.10 -5.36 46.44
CA ARG A 251 25.40 -5.63 47.71
C ARG A 251 25.91 -6.89 48.40
N GLN A 252 26.18 -7.94 47.64
CA GLN A 252 26.81 -9.15 48.18
C GLN A 252 28.20 -8.84 48.74
N ARG A 253 29.07 -8.12 48.02
CA ARG A 253 30.41 -7.74 48.51
C ARG A 253 30.35 -6.90 49.79
N GLU A 254 29.39 -5.97 49.89
CA GLU A 254 29.16 -5.16 51.10
C GLU A 254 28.82 -6.04 52.31
N LEU A 255 27.92 -7.01 52.14
CA LEU A 255 27.55 -7.94 53.21
C LEU A 255 28.75 -8.80 53.63
N HIS A 256 29.51 -9.33 52.68
CA HIS A 256 30.73 -10.10 52.98
C HIS A 256 31.77 -9.28 53.76
N ARG A 257 31.94 -7.99 53.40
CA ARG A 257 32.84 -7.06 54.13
C ARG A 257 32.34 -6.82 55.55
N LYS A 258 31.03 -6.64 55.76
CA LYS A 258 30.40 -6.50 57.08
C LYS A 258 30.68 -7.74 57.94
N HIS A 259 30.41 -8.94 57.42
CA HIS A 259 30.63 -10.20 58.13
C HIS A 259 32.10 -10.47 58.46
N ALA A 260 33.02 -10.12 57.55
CA ALA A 260 34.45 -10.21 57.81
C ALA A 260 34.90 -9.27 58.94
N LEU A 261 34.35 -8.05 58.99
CA LEU A 261 34.63 -7.09 60.06
C LEU A 261 34.11 -7.57 61.42
N GLU A 262 32.90 -8.13 61.48
CA GLU A 262 32.31 -8.70 62.69
C GLU A 262 33.13 -9.87 63.22
N ARG A 263 33.52 -10.82 62.35
CA ARG A 263 34.41 -11.93 62.71
C ARG A 263 35.75 -11.44 63.24
N ARG A 264 36.30 -10.35 62.67
CA ARG A 264 37.54 -9.74 63.18
C ARG A 264 37.36 -9.09 64.55
N GLN A 265 36.18 -8.55 64.86
CA GLN A 265 35.88 -7.93 66.15
C GLN A 265 35.47 -8.95 67.23
N GLN A 266 34.98 -10.13 66.84
CA GLN A 266 34.46 -11.15 67.74
C GLN A 266 35.44 -11.55 68.86
N PRO A 267 36.75 -11.82 68.61
CA PRO A 267 37.68 -12.17 69.70
C PRO A 267 37.82 -11.07 70.75
N ARG A 268 37.71 -9.79 70.35
CA ARG A 268 37.81 -8.65 71.27
C ARG A 268 36.57 -8.57 72.17
N ASN A 269 35.39 -8.82 71.60
CA ASN A 269 34.14 -8.84 72.34
C ASN A 269 34.10 -10.03 73.33
N LEU A 270 34.53 -11.21 72.89
CA LEU A 270 34.60 -12.41 73.73
C LEU A 270 35.55 -12.24 74.91
N LYS A 271 36.73 -11.63 74.71
CA LYS A 271 37.67 -11.32 75.80
C LYS A 271 37.06 -10.42 76.88
N ALA A 272 36.20 -9.48 76.50
CA ALA A 272 35.52 -8.61 77.47
C ALA A 272 34.53 -9.40 78.34
N LEU A 273 33.75 -10.30 77.74
CA LEU A 273 32.81 -11.17 78.48
C LEU A 273 33.55 -12.21 79.33
N GLU A 274 34.63 -12.81 78.80
CA GLU A 274 35.50 -13.73 79.55
C GLU A 274 36.07 -13.06 80.80
N MET A 275 36.53 -11.81 80.69
CA MET A 275 37.05 -11.06 81.84
C MET A 275 35.98 -10.84 82.92
N GLN A 276 34.73 -10.63 82.54
CA GLN A 276 33.61 -10.50 83.48
C GLN A 276 33.33 -11.82 84.21
N ILE A 277 33.28 -12.95 83.50
CA ILE A 277 33.09 -14.28 84.11
C ILE A 277 34.27 -14.62 85.03
N LYS A 278 35.50 -14.31 84.61
CA LYS A 278 36.71 -14.49 85.42
C LYS A 278 36.66 -13.70 86.72
N LYS A 279 36.17 -12.45 86.68
CA LYS A 279 35.98 -11.63 87.88
C LYS A 279 34.96 -12.26 88.84
N GLN A 280 33.82 -12.71 88.31
CA GLN A 280 32.78 -13.40 89.10
C GLN A 280 33.32 -14.69 89.75
N PHE A 281 34.08 -15.49 89.02
CA PHE A 281 34.74 -16.69 89.55
C PHE A 281 35.72 -16.35 90.68
N GLN A 282 36.57 -15.33 90.48
CA GLN A 282 37.52 -14.89 91.51
C GLN A 282 36.82 -14.43 92.78
N ASP A 283 35.73 -13.65 92.67
CA ASP A 283 34.99 -13.16 93.81
C ASP A 283 34.25 -14.31 94.53
N THR A 284 33.72 -15.28 93.80
CA THR A 284 33.12 -16.50 94.36
C THR A 284 34.15 -17.35 95.11
N CYS A 285 35.36 -17.52 94.56
CA CYS A 285 36.47 -18.19 95.22
C CYS A 285 36.92 -17.46 96.50
N LYS A 286 36.92 -16.12 96.52
CA LYS A 286 37.21 -15.34 97.74
C LYS A 286 36.16 -15.58 98.82
N VAL A 287 34.87 -15.62 98.44
CA VAL A 287 33.77 -15.91 99.37
C VAL A 287 33.90 -17.33 99.94
N GLN A 288 34.13 -18.35 99.10
CA GLN A 288 34.37 -19.72 99.56
C GLN A 288 35.56 -19.83 100.52
N ASN A 289 36.66 -19.13 100.24
CA ASN A 289 37.82 -19.12 101.13
C ASN A 289 37.54 -18.46 102.48
N LYS A 290 36.74 -17.38 102.51
CA LYS A 290 36.29 -16.75 103.77
C LYS A 290 35.37 -17.69 104.55
N GLN A 291 34.41 -18.33 103.88
CA GLN A 291 33.50 -19.31 104.48
C GLN A 291 34.25 -20.51 105.06
N TYR A 292 35.23 -21.05 104.33
CA TYR A 292 36.09 -22.12 104.83
C TYR A 292 36.86 -21.70 106.09
N LYS A 293 37.47 -20.50 106.12
CA LYS A 293 38.18 -20.01 107.31
C LYS A 293 37.25 -19.88 108.51
N ALA A 294 36.05 -19.33 108.31
CA ALA A 294 35.05 -19.19 109.37
C ALA A 294 34.57 -20.56 109.89
N LEU A 295 34.22 -21.48 108.97
CA LEU A 295 33.79 -22.83 109.31
C LEU A 295 34.89 -23.62 110.04
N ARG A 296 36.14 -23.50 109.57
CA ARG A 296 37.30 -24.12 110.20
C ARG A 296 37.52 -23.62 111.62
N ASN A 297 37.48 -22.30 111.83
CA ASN A 297 37.69 -21.72 113.16
C ASN A 297 36.60 -22.20 114.12
N HIS A 298 35.33 -22.15 113.71
CA HIS A 298 34.22 -22.62 114.51
C HIS A 298 34.33 -24.11 114.85
N GLN A 299 34.61 -24.98 113.87
CA GLN A 299 34.76 -26.43 114.07
C GLN A 299 35.90 -26.80 115.04
N LEU A 300 37.00 -26.03 115.04
CA LEU A 300 38.10 -26.22 116.00
C LEU A 300 37.75 -25.73 117.41
N GLU A 301 36.86 -24.74 117.55
CA GLU A 301 36.41 -24.19 118.82
C GLU A 301 35.39 -25.11 119.53
N VAL A 302 34.50 -25.76 118.78
CA VAL A 302 33.44 -26.63 119.34
C VAL A 302 33.85 -28.10 119.50
N SER A 303 35.01 -28.52 118.99
CA SER A 303 35.44 -29.93 118.97
C SER A 303 36.59 -30.21 119.94
N PRO A 304 36.68 -31.42 120.55
CA PRO A 304 37.78 -31.81 121.42
C PRO A 304 39.12 -31.92 120.67
N LYS A 305 40.22 -31.60 121.36
CA LYS A 305 41.58 -31.53 120.77
C LYS A 305 42.08 -32.84 120.15
N SER A 306 41.56 -33.99 120.59
CA SER A 306 41.87 -35.32 120.00
C SER A 306 41.49 -35.41 118.52
N ASP A 307 40.45 -34.68 118.10
CA ASP A 307 39.80 -34.87 116.80
C ASP A 307 40.22 -33.80 115.78
N HIS A 308 40.90 -32.74 116.25
CA HIS A 308 41.32 -31.59 115.45
C HIS A 308 42.13 -31.98 114.21
N LYS A 309 42.98 -33.01 114.30
CA LYS A 309 43.80 -33.46 113.16
C LYS A 309 42.95 -34.05 112.03
N ALA A 310 41.94 -34.85 112.38
CA ALA A 310 41.04 -35.47 111.41
C ALA A 310 40.06 -34.44 110.81
N LEU A 311 39.52 -33.53 111.64
CA LEU A 311 38.66 -32.42 111.21
C LEU A 311 39.39 -31.46 110.26
N MET A 312 40.66 -31.13 110.55
CA MET A 312 41.47 -30.29 109.67
C MET A 312 41.73 -30.92 108.30
N LYS A 313 41.91 -32.24 108.25
CA LYS A 313 42.10 -32.97 106.99
C LYS A 313 40.83 -32.95 106.15
N THR A 314 39.70 -33.32 106.75
CA THR A 314 38.39 -33.36 106.08
C THR A 314 37.95 -31.98 105.59
N LEU A 315 38.10 -30.92 106.40
CA LEU A 315 37.78 -29.55 105.98
C LEU A 315 38.64 -29.08 104.82
N LYS A 316 39.94 -29.44 104.77
CA LYS A 316 40.83 -29.12 103.65
C LYS A 316 40.46 -29.88 102.37
N GLU A 317 40.13 -31.16 102.50
CA GLU A 317 39.65 -31.98 101.38
C GLU A 317 38.36 -31.40 100.80
N GLU A 318 37.42 -31.01 101.67
CA GLU A 318 36.16 -30.37 101.27
C GLU A 318 36.37 -28.98 100.65
N GLN A 319 37.30 -28.18 101.16
CA GLN A 319 37.70 -26.90 100.55
C GLN A 319 38.26 -27.11 99.13
N THR A 320 39.13 -28.11 98.98
CA THR A 320 39.76 -28.44 97.70
C THR A 320 38.71 -28.90 96.69
N ARG A 321 37.78 -29.75 97.13
CA ARG A 321 36.64 -30.21 96.33
C ARG A 321 35.75 -29.04 95.88
N LYS A 322 35.38 -28.14 96.79
CA LYS A 322 34.56 -26.96 96.46
C LYS A 322 35.25 -26.01 95.47
N LEU A 323 36.55 -25.79 95.63
CA LEU A 323 37.33 -24.98 94.68
C LEU A 323 37.48 -25.68 93.31
N ALA A 324 37.63 -27.00 93.28
CA ALA A 324 37.66 -27.78 92.04
C ALA A 324 36.32 -27.70 91.29
N VAL A 325 35.19 -27.83 92.00
CA VAL A 325 33.85 -27.67 91.41
C VAL A 325 33.65 -26.26 90.85
N LEU A 326 34.09 -25.21 91.57
CA LEU A 326 34.03 -23.84 91.04
C LEU A 326 34.91 -23.66 89.81
N ALA A 327 36.09 -24.28 89.76
CA ALA A 327 36.98 -24.21 88.60
C ALA A 327 36.36 -24.91 87.38
N GLU A 328 35.75 -26.08 87.58
CA GLU A 328 35.01 -26.80 86.54
C GLU A 328 33.81 -25.98 86.04
N GLN A 329 33.04 -25.37 86.94
CA GLN A 329 31.93 -24.48 86.57
C GLN A 329 32.39 -23.26 85.79
N TYR A 330 33.56 -22.70 86.12
CA TYR A 330 34.16 -21.60 85.36
C TYR A 330 34.57 -22.04 83.96
N GLU A 331 35.28 -23.17 83.82
CA GLU A 331 35.69 -23.71 82.53
C GLU A 331 34.47 -24.04 81.65
N GLN A 332 33.44 -24.68 82.22
CA GLN A 332 32.18 -24.94 81.54
C GLN A 332 31.48 -23.64 81.11
N SER A 333 31.44 -22.63 81.97
CA SER A 333 30.83 -21.33 81.65
C SER A 333 31.54 -20.60 80.51
N ILE A 334 32.88 -20.64 80.49
CA ILE A 334 33.69 -20.06 79.41
C ILE A 334 33.48 -20.84 78.10
N ASN A 335 33.56 -22.16 78.13
CA ASN A 335 33.37 -23.00 76.94
C ASN A 335 31.97 -22.83 76.34
N ASN A 336 30.93 -22.81 77.19
CA ASN A 336 29.55 -22.60 76.77
C ASN A 336 29.36 -21.20 76.17
N LEU A 337 29.94 -20.15 76.77
CA LEU A 337 29.90 -18.80 76.22
C LEU A 337 30.54 -18.75 74.83
N MET A 338 31.74 -19.30 74.68
CA MET A 338 32.49 -19.28 73.42
C MET A 338 31.74 -20.02 72.32
N ALA A 339 31.23 -21.23 72.61
CA ALA A 339 30.47 -22.03 71.66
C ALA A 339 29.13 -21.36 71.29
N SER A 340 28.39 -20.85 72.26
CA SER A 340 27.10 -20.19 72.03
C SER A 340 27.26 -18.91 71.20
N GLN A 341 28.28 -18.09 71.49
CA GLN A 341 28.53 -16.86 70.74
C GLN A 341 29.06 -17.13 69.32
N ALA A 342 29.84 -18.19 69.12
CA ALA A 342 30.27 -18.61 67.79
C ALA A 342 29.06 -19.03 66.93
N LEU A 343 28.23 -19.94 67.45
CA LEU A 343 27.03 -20.43 66.76
C LEU A 343 26.03 -19.30 66.49
N ARG A 344 25.86 -18.38 67.44
CA ARG A 344 24.98 -17.22 67.27
C ARG A 344 25.44 -16.31 66.14
N LEU A 345 26.73 -15.98 66.09
CA LEU A 345 27.26 -15.13 65.03
C LEU A 345 27.10 -15.80 63.66
N GLU A 346 27.41 -17.09 63.56
CA GLU A 346 27.24 -17.85 62.31
C GLU A 346 25.78 -17.88 61.86
N ALA A 347 24.84 -18.16 62.78
CA ALA A 347 23.41 -18.17 62.49
C ALA A 347 22.87 -16.79 62.06
N GLU A 348 23.31 -15.70 62.72
CA GLU A 348 22.95 -14.33 62.34
C GLU A 348 23.49 -13.99 60.94
N GLN A 349 24.74 -14.35 60.64
CA GLN A 349 25.35 -14.10 59.32
C GLN A 349 24.69 -14.91 58.20
N GLU A 350 24.33 -16.17 58.47
CA GLU A 350 23.60 -17.00 57.52
C GLU A 350 22.20 -16.43 57.24
N ALA A 351 21.48 -16.02 58.28
CA ALA A 351 20.16 -15.40 58.13
C ALA A 351 20.23 -14.10 57.30
N GLU A 352 21.23 -13.24 57.54
CA GLU A 352 21.45 -12.04 56.73
C GLU A 352 21.78 -12.37 55.27
N CYS A 353 22.59 -13.40 55.02
CA CYS A 353 22.90 -13.86 53.66
C CYS A 353 21.65 -14.36 52.93
N GLN A 354 20.81 -15.15 53.62
CA GLN A 354 19.56 -15.66 53.05
C GLN A 354 18.57 -14.53 52.78
N ALA A 355 18.41 -13.59 53.71
CA ALA A 355 17.54 -12.42 53.55
C ALA A 355 17.99 -11.55 52.36
N LEU A 356 19.29 -11.26 52.24
CA LEU A 356 19.81 -10.50 51.11
C LEU A 356 19.59 -11.24 49.78
N LYS A 357 19.84 -12.55 49.73
CA LYS A 357 19.57 -13.35 48.52
C LYS A 357 18.10 -13.29 48.11
N GLN A 358 17.19 -13.45 49.06
CA GLN A 358 15.74 -13.35 48.78
C GLN A 358 15.35 -11.96 48.29
N GLN A 359 15.89 -10.89 48.89
CA GLN A 359 15.62 -9.53 48.46
C GLN A 359 16.10 -9.28 47.03
N LEU A 360 17.36 -9.62 46.71
CA LEU A 360 17.91 -9.41 45.37
C LEU A 360 17.16 -10.25 44.30
N GLN A 361 16.70 -11.45 44.68
CA GLN A 361 15.87 -12.29 43.81
C GLN A 361 14.51 -11.64 43.52
N GLN A 362 13.85 -11.09 44.54
CA GLN A 362 12.58 -10.36 44.36
C GLN A 362 12.75 -9.11 43.47
N GLU A 363 13.86 -8.38 43.63
CA GLU A 363 14.18 -7.23 42.78
C GLU A 363 14.39 -7.64 41.31
N MET A 364 15.06 -8.78 41.06
CA MET A 364 15.19 -9.35 39.71
C MET A 364 13.82 -9.73 39.11
N GLU A 365 12.97 -10.40 39.87
CA GLU A 365 11.62 -10.80 39.41
C GLU A 365 10.74 -9.59 39.07
N LEU A 366 10.86 -8.51 39.84
CA LEU A 366 10.18 -7.25 39.55
C LEU A 366 10.69 -6.61 38.24
N LEU A 367 12.01 -6.64 38.02
CA LEU A 367 12.61 -6.16 36.77
C LEU A 367 12.12 -7.00 35.57
N ASP A 368 12.16 -8.32 35.68
CA ASP A 368 11.68 -9.24 34.64
C ASP A 368 10.19 -8.99 34.31
N ALA A 369 9.35 -8.81 35.34
CA ALA A 369 7.94 -8.48 35.17
C ALA A 369 7.74 -7.13 34.48
N TYR A 370 8.53 -6.11 34.84
CA TYR A 370 8.49 -4.79 34.22
C TYR A 370 8.91 -4.83 32.74
N GLN A 371 9.98 -5.56 32.42
CA GLN A 371 10.46 -5.76 31.06
C GLN A 371 9.43 -6.54 30.23
N GLY A 372 8.86 -7.61 30.79
CA GLY A 372 7.79 -8.38 30.17
C GLY A 372 6.59 -7.51 29.82
N LYS A 373 6.12 -6.70 30.78
CA LYS A 373 5.01 -5.76 30.56
C LYS A 373 5.33 -4.74 29.46
N THR A 374 6.53 -4.17 29.47
CA THR A 374 6.97 -3.19 28.46
C THR A 374 6.99 -3.81 27.06
N LYS A 375 7.51 -5.04 26.94
CA LYS A 375 7.52 -5.79 25.68
C LYS A 375 6.11 -6.07 25.17
N THR A 376 5.23 -6.62 26.01
CA THR A 376 3.85 -6.93 25.62
C THR A 376 3.09 -5.66 25.22
N GLN A 377 3.29 -4.54 25.92
CA GLN A 377 2.68 -3.27 25.54
C GLN A 377 3.16 -2.78 24.17
N ALA A 378 4.44 -2.92 23.86
CA ALA A 378 4.99 -2.57 22.55
C ALA A 378 4.44 -3.48 21.44
N GLU A 379 4.34 -4.78 21.68
CA GLU A 379 3.76 -5.75 20.73
C GLU A 379 2.27 -5.47 20.49
N ALA A 380 1.50 -5.18 21.52
CA ALA A 380 0.10 -4.78 21.39
C ALA A 380 -0.06 -3.45 20.62
N GLN A 381 0.85 -2.50 20.82
CA GLN A 381 0.87 -1.27 20.02
C GLN A 381 1.17 -1.57 18.55
N HIS A 382 2.12 -2.47 18.27
CA HIS A 382 2.45 -2.88 16.91
C HIS A 382 1.25 -3.53 16.21
N GLU A 383 0.53 -4.42 16.89
CA GLU A 383 -0.66 -5.07 16.36
C GLU A 383 -1.77 -4.04 16.06
N ASN A 384 -2.01 -3.11 16.98
CA ASN A 384 -2.97 -2.03 16.77
C ASN A 384 -2.61 -1.13 15.57
N ASP A 385 -1.32 -0.81 15.40
CA ASP A 385 -0.86 0.03 14.29
C ASP A 385 -0.96 -0.72 12.95
N MET A 386 -0.69 -2.03 12.92
CA MET A 386 -0.92 -2.90 11.76
C MET A 386 -2.39 -2.93 11.36
N GLN A 387 -3.30 -3.20 12.32
CA GLN A 387 -4.74 -3.25 12.04
C GLN A 387 -5.27 -1.91 11.52
N LYS A 388 -4.82 -0.78 12.08
CA LYS A 388 -5.19 0.55 11.60
C LYS A 388 -4.71 0.79 10.17
N LEU A 389 -3.49 0.37 9.84
CA LEU A 389 -2.95 0.51 8.49
C LEU A 389 -3.72 -0.35 7.49
N GLU A 390 -4.00 -1.61 7.84
CA GLU A 390 -4.80 -2.53 7.02
C GLU A 390 -6.22 -2.00 6.78
N GLN A 391 -6.89 -1.50 7.83
CA GLN A 391 -8.21 -0.87 7.69
C GLN A 391 -8.17 0.35 6.77
N LYS A 392 -7.16 1.22 6.93
CA LYS A 392 -6.97 2.39 6.07
C LYS A 392 -6.74 1.98 4.62
N ALA A 393 -5.89 0.97 4.38
CA ALA A 393 -5.61 0.45 3.04
C ALA A 393 -6.87 -0.17 2.42
N SER A 394 -7.62 -0.97 3.18
CA SER A 394 -8.87 -1.58 2.74
C SER A 394 -9.94 -0.55 2.36
N LEU A 395 -10.14 0.50 3.19
CA LEU A 395 -11.06 1.59 2.89
C LEU A 395 -10.64 2.35 1.64
N ARG A 396 -9.33 2.65 1.50
CA ARG A 396 -8.79 3.32 0.31
C ARG A 396 -9.02 2.49 -0.94
N ARG A 397 -8.79 1.17 -0.86
CA ARG A 397 -9.03 0.23 -1.96
C ARG A 397 -10.49 0.17 -2.37
N ALA A 398 -11.40 0.05 -1.40
CA ALA A 398 -12.84 0.01 -1.65
C ALA A 398 -13.33 1.30 -2.33
N HIS A 399 -12.87 2.46 -1.87
CA HIS A 399 -13.18 3.74 -2.53
C HIS A 399 -12.62 3.85 -3.94
N LEU A 400 -11.41 3.33 -4.17
CA LEU A 400 -10.82 3.29 -5.50
C LEU A 400 -11.63 2.39 -6.46
N GLU A 401 -12.00 1.20 -6.01
CA GLU A 401 -12.81 0.26 -6.77
C GLU A 401 -14.19 0.82 -7.12
N GLN A 402 -14.86 1.43 -6.13
CA GLN A 402 -16.13 2.12 -6.35
C GLN A 402 -15.99 3.23 -7.40
N LYS A 403 -14.95 4.07 -7.29
CA LYS A 403 -14.69 5.15 -8.25
C LYS A 403 -14.47 4.59 -9.67
N ILE A 404 -13.72 3.50 -9.79
CA ILE A 404 -13.49 2.83 -11.08
C ILE A 404 -14.81 2.31 -11.66
N GLU A 405 -15.65 1.68 -10.85
CA GLU A 405 -16.95 1.16 -11.28
C GLU A 405 -17.88 2.29 -11.77
N GLU A 406 -17.95 3.39 -11.02
CA GLU A 406 -18.71 4.58 -11.40
C GLU A 406 -18.20 5.19 -12.72
N GLU A 407 -16.87 5.33 -12.88
CA GLU A 407 -16.27 5.83 -14.12
C GLU A 407 -16.55 4.91 -15.32
N LEU A 408 -16.51 3.59 -15.13
CA LEU A 408 -16.84 2.62 -16.18
C LEU A 408 -18.33 2.69 -16.57
N ALA A 409 -19.23 2.86 -15.60
CA ALA A 409 -20.66 3.02 -15.85
C ALA A 409 -20.94 4.31 -16.64
N VAL A 410 -20.31 5.43 -16.26
CA VAL A 410 -20.41 6.69 -16.99
C VAL A 410 -19.86 6.54 -18.41
N LEU A 411 -18.68 5.93 -18.58
CA LEU A 411 -18.08 5.71 -19.88
C LEU A 411 -18.98 4.85 -20.79
N GLN A 412 -19.59 3.80 -20.23
CA GLN A 412 -20.49 2.94 -20.97
C GLN A 412 -21.77 3.69 -21.39
N LYS A 413 -22.33 4.51 -20.50
CA LYS A 413 -23.47 5.37 -20.82
C LYS A 413 -23.13 6.34 -21.96
N GLU A 414 -22.03 7.08 -21.85
CA GLU A 414 -21.56 7.99 -22.90
C GLU A 414 -21.34 7.27 -24.24
N ARG A 415 -20.78 6.05 -24.20
CA ARG A 415 -20.60 5.21 -25.41
C ARG A 415 -21.95 4.93 -26.07
N THR A 416 -22.95 4.50 -25.30
CA THR A 416 -24.29 4.19 -25.83
C THR A 416 -24.99 5.42 -26.38
N GLU A 417 -24.92 6.56 -25.68
CA GLU A 417 -25.54 7.81 -26.08
C GLU A 417 -24.90 8.37 -27.36
N LYS A 418 -23.58 8.35 -27.47
CA LYS A 418 -22.86 8.82 -28.66
C LYS A 418 -23.19 7.98 -29.89
N VAL A 419 -23.27 6.66 -29.75
CA VAL A 419 -23.68 5.76 -30.83
C VAL A 419 -25.13 6.00 -31.23
N LYS A 420 -26.04 6.10 -30.25
CA LYS A 420 -27.46 6.37 -30.50
C LYS A 420 -27.66 7.68 -31.26
N HIS A 421 -27.02 8.76 -30.80
CA HIS A 421 -27.13 10.08 -31.43
C HIS A 421 -26.61 10.07 -32.88
N LEU A 422 -25.53 9.33 -33.15
CA LEU A 422 -25.03 9.15 -34.51
C LEU A 422 -26.09 8.51 -35.41
N PHE A 423 -26.65 7.37 -34.99
CA PHE A 423 -27.65 6.65 -35.79
C PHE A 423 -28.91 7.48 -36.03
N GLU A 424 -29.44 8.15 -35.00
CA GLU A 424 -30.60 9.03 -35.12
C GLU A 424 -30.36 10.24 -36.06
N ARG A 425 -29.11 10.74 -36.11
CA ARG A 425 -28.74 11.78 -37.07
C ARG A 425 -28.69 11.22 -38.49
N GLN A 426 -28.05 10.06 -38.67
CA GLN A 426 -27.90 9.42 -39.97
C GLN A 426 -29.25 9.01 -40.57
N GLU A 427 -30.16 8.48 -39.75
CA GLU A 427 -31.54 8.16 -40.13
C GLU A 427 -32.28 9.41 -40.63
N ARG A 428 -32.27 10.51 -39.85
CA ARG A 428 -32.88 11.78 -40.27
C ARG A 428 -32.28 12.35 -41.55
N GLU A 429 -30.95 12.24 -41.74
CA GLU A 429 -30.27 12.68 -42.96
C GLU A 429 -30.72 11.85 -44.18
N LEU A 430 -30.87 10.53 -44.03
CA LEU A 430 -31.36 9.66 -45.10
C LEU A 430 -32.84 9.89 -45.42
N GLU A 431 -33.69 10.06 -44.40
CA GLU A 431 -35.10 10.38 -44.57
C GLU A 431 -35.29 11.72 -45.28
N ALA A 432 -34.57 12.77 -44.84
CA ALA A 432 -34.61 14.07 -45.49
C ALA A 432 -34.16 13.99 -46.95
N PHE A 433 -33.10 13.21 -47.23
CA PHE A 433 -32.63 12.97 -48.58
C PHE A 433 -33.69 12.25 -49.44
N ASP A 434 -34.39 11.26 -48.89
CA ASP A 434 -35.41 10.49 -49.62
C ASP A 434 -36.69 11.29 -49.87
N VAL A 435 -37.11 12.12 -48.90
CA VAL A 435 -38.23 13.06 -49.06
C VAL A 435 -37.90 14.09 -50.14
N GLU A 436 -36.68 14.66 -50.12
CA GLU A 436 -36.24 15.59 -51.17
C GLU A 436 -36.17 14.90 -52.54
N SER A 437 -35.67 13.66 -52.60
CA SER A 437 -35.63 12.88 -53.84
C SER A 437 -37.03 12.66 -54.42
N SER A 438 -37.98 12.30 -53.56
CA SER A 438 -39.38 12.10 -53.93
C SER A 438 -40.02 13.38 -54.45
N ARG A 439 -39.75 14.53 -53.81
CA ARG A 439 -40.24 15.85 -54.22
C ARG A 439 -39.71 16.28 -55.59
N LEU A 440 -38.47 15.90 -55.92
CA LEU A 440 -37.86 16.14 -57.23
C LEU A 440 -38.38 15.19 -58.33
N GLY A 441 -39.32 14.29 -58.00
CA GLY A 441 -39.91 13.34 -58.94
C GLY A 441 -39.12 12.05 -59.10
N PHE A 442 -38.09 11.81 -58.29
CA PHE A 442 -37.40 10.53 -58.26
C PHE A 442 -38.21 9.53 -57.43
N GLY A 443 -38.49 8.34 -57.97
CA GLY A 443 -39.03 7.22 -57.18
C GLY A 443 -37.99 6.66 -56.20
N SER A 444 -38.28 5.52 -55.57
CA SER A 444 -37.33 4.87 -54.65
C SER A 444 -35.96 4.66 -55.32
N LEU A 445 -34.92 5.19 -54.68
CA LEU A 445 -33.52 5.07 -55.11
C LEU A 445 -32.77 3.98 -54.34
N ALA A 446 -33.44 3.28 -53.43
CA ALA A 446 -32.83 2.25 -52.58
C ALA A 446 -32.27 1.05 -53.36
N SER A 447 -32.80 0.78 -54.56
CA SER A 447 -32.44 -0.37 -55.40
C SER A 447 -31.86 0.03 -56.77
N PHE A 448 -31.40 1.28 -56.94
CA PHE A 448 -30.87 1.73 -58.23
C PHE A 448 -29.42 1.24 -58.43
N ASP A 449 -29.24 0.26 -59.30
CA ASP A 449 -27.94 -0.24 -59.74
C ASP A 449 -27.47 0.47 -61.01
N PHE A 450 -26.19 0.88 -61.01
CA PHE A 450 -25.54 1.41 -62.20
C PHE A 450 -25.28 0.26 -63.19
N PRO A 451 -25.30 0.52 -64.51
CA PRO A 451 -24.86 -0.46 -65.49
C PRO A 451 -23.44 -0.91 -65.11
N LYS A 452 -23.28 -2.19 -64.75
CA LYS A 452 -21.95 -2.76 -64.55
C LYS A 452 -21.22 -2.71 -65.88
N GLU A 453 -19.94 -2.34 -65.86
CA GLU A 453 -19.07 -2.61 -66.99
C GLU A 453 -19.11 -4.12 -67.23
N ASP A 454 -19.68 -4.55 -68.35
CA ASP A 454 -19.33 -5.86 -68.90
C ASP A 454 -17.85 -5.76 -69.25
N ASP A 455 -17.00 -6.37 -68.41
CA ASP A 455 -15.61 -6.65 -68.72
C ASP A 455 -15.55 -7.35 -70.09
N ARG A 456 -14.96 -6.66 -71.08
CA ARG A 456 -14.47 -7.24 -72.33
C ARG A 456 -13.12 -6.67 -72.68
#